data_AF-W9AR67-F1
#
_entry.id   AF-W9AR67-F1
#
_cell.length_a   1.000
_cell.length_b   1.000
_cell.length_c   1.000
_cell.angle_alpha   90.00
_cell.angle_beta   90.00
_cell.angle_gamma   90.00
#
_symmetry.space_group_name_H-M   'P 1'
#
loop_
_entity.id
_entity.type
_entity.pdbx_description
1 polymer ?
#
loop_
_entity_poly.entity_id
_entity_poly.type
_entity_poly.pdbx_seq_one_letter_code
_entity_poly.pdbx_strand_id
1 'polypeptide(L)'
;MEAPNQVICECCELSVPERLASADRNAHGLVRGWICRQCNEHRGDPLKTARDHEYEVRVRWGETADELNNALDRADDYREKMLAAFRSRDNVLRQFEKLSRYHRETGHGCVCGKRRCEVLSIVDADWINDHLRRLHEREAM
;
A
#
# COMPACT_ATOMS: atom_id res chain seq x y z
N MET A 1 16.07 -9.37 22.44
CA MET A 1 14.96 -9.66 23.37
C MET A 1 14.19 -10.81 22.75
N GLU A 2 14.14 -11.97 23.41
CA GLU A 2 13.28 -13.08 22.95
C GLU A 2 11.83 -12.60 22.89
N ALA A 3 11.11 -12.99 21.84
CA ALA A 3 9.69 -12.73 21.76
C ALA A 3 9.02 -13.39 22.98
N PRO A 4 8.13 -12.70 23.70
CA PRO A 4 7.44 -13.31 24.83
C PRO A 4 6.66 -14.52 24.32
N ASN A 5 6.84 -15.68 24.97
CA ASN A 5 6.03 -16.86 24.73
C ASN A 5 4.54 -16.46 24.76
N GLN A 6 3.80 -16.83 23.73
CA GLN A 6 2.36 -16.61 23.64
C GLN A 6 1.62 -17.94 23.79
N VAL A 7 0.46 -17.89 24.45
CA VAL A 7 -0.45 -19.01 24.66
C VAL A 7 -1.86 -18.58 24.26
N ILE A 8 -2.67 -19.54 23.78
CA ILE A 8 -4.07 -19.29 23.45
C ILE A 8 -4.90 -19.50 24.71
N CYS A 9 -5.73 -18.51 25.05
CA CYS A 9 -6.69 -18.62 26.15
C CYS A 9 -7.80 -19.60 25.78
N GLU A 10 -8.05 -20.63 26.59
CA GLU A 10 -9.13 -21.60 26.34
C GLU A 10 -10.55 -21.01 26.47
N CYS A 11 -10.68 -19.86 27.12
CA CYS A 11 -11.99 -19.23 27.33
C CYS A 11 -12.38 -18.28 26.20
N CYS A 12 -11.44 -17.53 25.63
CA CYS A 12 -11.72 -16.50 24.62
C CYS A 12 -10.97 -16.71 23.30
N GLU A 13 -10.16 -17.77 23.19
CA GLU A 13 -9.35 -18.13 22.01
C GLU A 13 -8.35 -17.04 21.57
N LEU A 14 -8.13 -16.02 22.40
CA LEU A 14 -7.18 -14.95 22.13
C LEU A 14 -5.75 -15.39 22.46
N SER A 15 -4.81 -14.99 21.60
CA SER A 15 -3.38 -15.13 21.86
C SER A 15 -2.95 -14.09 22.91
N VAL A 16 -2.40 -14.56 24.03
CA VAL A 16 -1.95 -13.71 25.13
C VAL A 16 -0.53 -14.08 25.56
N PRO A 17 0.27 -13.14 26.10
CA PRO A 17 1.58 -13.47 26.66
C PRO A 17 1.44 -14.48 27.82
N GLU A 18 2.23 -15.55 27.82
CA GLU A 18 2.20 -16.62 28.84
C GLU A 18 2.33 -16.06 30.27
N ARG A 19 3.18 -15.03 30.46
CA ARG A 19 3.36 -14.31 31.73
C ARG A 19 2.10 -13.64 32.28
N LEU A 20 1.10 -13.39 31.43
CA LEU A 20 -0.18 -12.77 31.77
C LEU A 20 -1.33 -13.80 31.79
N ALA A 21 -1.03 -15.07 31.53
CA ALA A 21 -1.99 -16.17 31.58
C ALA A 21 -1.82 -16.98 32.87
N SER A 22 -2.92 -17.56 33.34
CA SER A 22 -2.95 -18.52 34.43
C SER A 22 -3.14 -19.92 33.86
N ALA A 23 -2.31 -20.87 34.29
CA ALA A 23 -2.46 -22.27 33.90
C ALA A 23 -3.72 -22.86 34.55
N ASP A 24 -4.64 -23.37 33.74
CA ASP A 24 -5.76 -24.17 34.23
C ASP A 24 -5.27 -25.58 34.54
N ARG A 25 -5.40 -26.01 35.80
CA ARG A 25 -4.83 -27.27 36.29
C ARG A 25 -5.92 -28.22 36.73
N ASN A 26 -5.75 -29.51 36.43
CA ASN A 26 -6.64 -30.54 36.94
C ASN A 26 -6.36 -30.86 38.43
N ALA A 27 -7.17 -31.74 39.02
CA ALA A 27 -7.03 -32.18 40.42
C ALA A 27 -5.67 -32.84 40.75
N HIS A 28 -4.91 -33.27 39.74
CA HIS A 28 -3.56 -33.85 39.87
C HIS A 28 -2.43 -32.83 39.61
N GLY A 29 -2.76 -31.55 39.43
CA GLY A 29 -1.80 -30.46 39.22
C GLY A 29 -1.25 -30.34 37.79
N LEU A 30 -1.73 -31.17 36.85
CA LEU A 30 -1.34 -31.11 35.44
C LEU A 30 -2.05 -29.95 34.74
N VAL A 31 -1.28 -29.18 33.95
CA VAL A 31 -1.82 -28.11 33.13
C VAL A 31 -2.67 -28.70 32.02
N ARG A 32 -3.96 -28.36 32.01
CA ARG A 32 -4.90 -28.70 30.94
C ARG A 32 -5.00 -27.62 29.88
N GLY A 33 -4.74 -26.38 30.28
CA GLY A 33 -4.94 -25.22 29.43
C GLY A 33 -4.37 -23.93 30.00
N TRP A 34 -4.53 -22.85 29.26
CA TRP A 34 -4.16 -21.50 29.68
C TRP A 34 -5.37 -20.58 29.62
N ILE A 35 -5.50 -19.71 30.61
CA ILE A 35 -6.61 -18.76 30.69
C ILE A 35 -6.01 -17.37 30.89
N CYS A 36 -6.43 -16.40 30.08
CA CYS A 36 -5.95 -15.04 30.22
C CYS A 36 -6.40 -14.42 31.55
N ARG A 37 -5.67 -13.41 32.02
CA ARG A 37 -5.98 -12.70 33.26
C ARG A 37 -7.44 -12.22 33.33
N GLN A 38 -7.98 -11.65 32.25
CA GLN A 38 -9.37 -11.15 32.22
C GLN A 38 -10.39 -12.28 32.39
N CYS A 39 -10.27 -13.38 31.63
CA CYS A 39 -11.15 -14.53 31.78
C CYS A 39 -11.03 -15.18 33.18
N ASN A 40 -9.82 -15.20 33.75
CA ASN A 40 -9.61 -15.70 35.11
C ASN A 40 -10.27 -14.80 36.16
N GLU A 41 -10.20 -13.47 36.00
CA GLU A 41 -10.88 -12.49 36.87
C GLU A 41 -12.41 -12.57 36.76
N HIS A 42 -12.96 -13.10 35.66
CA HIS A 42 -14.39 -13.22 35.41
C HIS A 42 -14.96 -14.62 35.65
N ARG A 43 -14.13 -15.59 36.09
CA ARG A 43 -14.57 -16.94 36.42
C ARG A 43 -15.70 -16.88 37.46
N GLY A 44 -16.92 -17.12 36.99
CA GLY A 44 -18.15 -17.13 37.79
C GLY A 44 -19.24 -16.16 37.34
N ASP A 45 -18.94 -15.17 36.47
CA ASP A 45 -19.94 -14.24 35.92
C ASP A 45 -19.93 -14.23 34.37
N PRO A 46 -20.80 -15.04 33.74
CA PRO A 46 -20.93 -15.11 32.28
C PRO A 46 -21.32 -13.77 31.64
N LEU A 47 -22.08 -12.93 32.33
CA LEU A 47 -22.56 -11.67 31.78
C LEU A 47 -21.44 -10.64 31.69
N LYS A 48 -20.58 -10.60 32.72
CA LYS A 48 -19.37 -9.76 32.71
C LYS A 48 -18.43 -10.18 31.56
N THR A 49 -18.17 -11.48 31.45
CA THR A 49 -17.34 -12.04 30.36
C THR A 49 -17.86 -11.65 28.98
N ALA A 50 -19.17 -11.78 28.74
CA ALA A 50 -19.78 -11.41 27.46
C ALA A 50 -19.63 -9.92 27.13
N ARG A 51 -19.75 -9.03 28.12
CA ARG A 51 -19.59 -7.58 27.93
C ARG A 51 -18.16 -7.18 27.59
N ASP A 52 -17.19 -7.79 28.27
CA ASP A 52 -15.78 -7.47 28.02
C ASP A 52 -15.34 -7.98 26.64
N HIS A 53 -15.83 -9.15 26.23
CA HIS A 53 -15.60 -9.66 24.87
C HIS A 53 -16.26 -8.77 23.81
N GLU A 54 -17.50 -8.31 24.03
CA GLU A 54 -18.19 -7.41 23.10
C GLU A 54 -17.42 -6.09 22.94
N TYR A 55 -16.93 -5.53 24.05
CA TYR A 55 -16.10 -4.34 24.03
C TYR A 55 -14.80 -4.56 23.25
N GLU A 56 -14.08 -5.64 23.51
CA GLU A 56 -12.81 -5.93 22.82
C GLU A 56 -13.03 -6.15 21.32
N VAL A 57 -14.08 -6.89 20.93
CA VAL A 57 -14.44 -7.07 19.53
C VAL A 57 -14.73 -5.73 18.87
N ARG A 58 -15.47 -4.84 19.54
CA ARG A 58 -15.77 -3.50 19.02
C ARG A 58 -14.50 -2.66 18.82
N VAL A 59 -13.59 -2.68 19.78
CA VAL A 59 -12.31 -1.96 19.69
C VAL A 59 -11.48 -2.48 18.52
N ARG A 60 -11.24 -3.80 18.45
CA ARG A 60 -10.44 -4.40 17.38
C ARG A 60 -11.08 -4.23 16.00
N TRP A 61 -12.40 -4.29 15.93
CA TRP A 61 -13.13 -3.99 14.69
C TRP A 61 -12.90 -2.56 14.25
N GLY A 62 -12.98 -1.59 15.18
CA GLY A 62 -12.66 -0.19 14.91
C GLY A 62 -11.23 -0.01 14.38
N GLU A 63 -10.24 -0.58 15.07
CA GLU A 63 -8.84 -0.54 14.65
C GLU A 63 -8.64 -1.14 13.25
N THR A 64 -9.25 -2.30 12.97
CA THR A 64 -9.16 -2.96 11.67
C THR A 64 -9.83 -2.13 10.56
N ALA A 65 -10.97 -1.50 10.86
CA ALA A 65 -11.66 -0.62 9.92
C ALA A 65 -10.83 0.63 9.61
N ASP A 66 -10.19 1.23 10.61
CA ASP A 66 -9.30 2.37 10.43
C ASP A 66 -8.06 2.00 9.62
N GLU A 67 -7.45 0.83 9.87
CA GLU A 67 -6.34 0.31 9.05
C GLU A 67 -6.73 0.11 7.58
N LEU A 68 -7.92 -0.45 7.34
CA LEU A 68 -8.46 -0.63 5.99
C LEU A 68 -8.66 0.72 5.29
N ASN A 69 -9.31 1.69 5.95
CA ASN A 69 -9.53 3.01 5.38
C ASN A 69 -8.20 3.71 5.06
N ASN A 70 -7.24 3.68 5.98
CA ASN A 70 -5.90 4.22 5.74
C ASN A 70 -5.15 3.53 4.59
N ALA A 71 -5.42 2.24 4.34
CA ALA A 71 -4.85 1.53 3.19
C ALA A 71 -5.52 1.96 1.87
N LEU A 72 -6.84 2.15 1.88
CA LEU A 72 -7.60 2.65 0.73
C LEU A 72 -7.18 4.07 0.35
N ASP A 73 -7.09 4.97 1.33
CA ASP A 73 -6.66 6.37 1.12
C ASP A 73 -5.26 6.41 0.50
N ARG A 74 -4.33 5.59 1.00
CA ARG A 74 -2.98 5.48 0.42
C ARG A 74 -3.01 4.98 -1.02
N ALA A 75 -3.86 4.00 -1.33
CA ALA A 75 -3.97 3.46 -2.68
C ALA A 75 -4.50 4.52 -3.66
N ASP A 76 -5.49 5.30 -3.25
CA ASP A 76 -6.02 6.41 -4.05
C ASP A 76 -4.98 7.52 -4.23
N ASP A 77 -4.28 7.92 -3.18
CA ASP A 77 -3.15 8.87 -3.24
C ASP A 77 -2.07 8.43 -4.25
N TYR A 78 -1.68 7.14 -4.20
CA TYR A 78 -0.71 6.60 -5.14
C TYR A 78 -1.23 6.62 -6.57
N ARG A 79 -2.50 6.24 -6.78
CA ARG A 79 -3.15 6.30 -8.09
C ARG A 79 -3.14 7.71 -8.65
N GLU A 80 -3.51 8.71 -7.85
CA GLU A 80 -3.51 10.11 -8.27
C GLU A 80 -2.11 10.60 -8.62
N LYS A 81 -1.10 10.30 -7.79
CA LYS A 81 0.30 10.65 -8.06
C LYS A 81 0.82 10.01 -9.34
N MET A 82 0.49 8.74 -9.59
CA MET A 82 0.87 8.06 -10.83
C MET A 82 0.19 8.68 -12.05
N LEU A 83 -1.10 9.01 -11.96
CA LEU A 83 -1.81 9.72 -13.02
C LEU A 83 -1.21 11.11 -13.27
N ALA A 84 -0.85 11.85 -12.23
CA ALA A 84 -0.19 13.15 -12.35
C ALA A 84 1.18 13.03 -13.02
N ALA A 85 2.01 12.06 -12.62
CA ALA A 85 3.30 11.79 -13.25
C ALA A 85 3.14 11.42 -14.73
N PHE A 86 2.14 10.60 -15.06
CA PHE A 86 1.83 10.21 -16.43
C PHE A 86 1.40 11.42 -17.28
N ARG A 87 0.49 12.27 -16.77
CA ARG A 87 0.08 13.52 -17.43
C ARG A 87 1.26 14.48 -17.62
N SER A 88 2.14 14.58 -16.63
CA SER A 88 3.36 15.40 -16.70
C SER A 88 4.28 14.91 -17.82
N ARG A 89 4.57 13.60 -17.85
CA ARG A 89 5.35 12.97 -18.92
C ARG A 89 4.75 13.25 -20.29
N ASP A 90 3.45 13.05 -20.45
CA ASP A 90 2.78 13.29 -21.73
C ASP A 90 2.83 14.77 -22.14
N ASN A 91 2.71 15.70 -21.19
CA ASN A 91 2.88 17.12 -21.47
C ASN A 91 4.30 17.43 -22.00
N VAL A 92 5.34 16.84 -21.39
CA VAL A 92 6.72 16.95 -21.88
C VAL A 92 6.86 16.39 -23.29
N LEU A 93 6.30 15.21 -23.56
CA LEU A 93 6.30 14.62 -24.90
C LEU A 93 5.62 15.53 -25.93
N ARG A 94 4.48 16.13 -25.60
CA ARG A 94 3.83 17.13 -26.46
C ARG A 94 4.70 18.37 -26.71
N GLN A 95 5.58 18.76 -25.78
CA GLN A 95 6.56 19.82 -26.06
C GLN A 95 7.63 19.36 -27.07
N PHE A 96 8.11 18.12 -26.96
CA PHE A 96 9.01 17.53 -27.96
C PHE A 96 8.36 17.48 -29.35
N GLU A 97 7.09 17.08 -29.42
CA GLU A 97 6.33 17.07 -30.67
C GLU A 97 6.17 18.48 -31.26
N LYS A 98 5.97 19.51 -30.43
CA LYS A 98 5.97 20.90 -30.90
C LYS A 98 7.34 21.32 -31.41
N LEU A 99 8.41 20.96 -30.72
CA LEU A 99 9.77 21.29 -31.12
C LEU A 99 10.15 20.61 -32.44
N SER A 100 9.76 19.36 -32.67
CA SER A 100 10.06 18.65 -33.92
C SER A 100 9.43 19.32 -35.15
N ARG A 101 8.30 20.02 -35.00
CA ARG A 101 7.70 20.84 -36.08
C ARG A 101 8.62 21.96 -36.54
N TYR A 102 9.39 22.55 -35.63
CA TYR A 102 10.37 23.61 -35.93
C TYR A 102 11.77 23.08 -36.20
N HIS A 103 12.08 21.88 -35.72
CA HIS A 103 13.36 21.22 -35.80
C HIS A 103 13.23 19.81 -36.36
N ARG A 104 12.96 19.71 -37.67
CA ARG A 104 12.99 18.44 -38.40
C ARG A 104 14.13 18.42 -39.41
N GLU A 105 14.59 17.22 -39.73
CA GLU A 105 15.60 17.02 -40.77
C GLU A 105 15.04 17.42 -42.15
N THR A 106 15.93 18.01 -42.94
CA THR A 106 15.78 18.30 -44.36
C THR A 106 17.02 17.75 -45.05
N GLY A 107 16.97 17.51 -46.36
CA GLY A 107 18.13 17.02 -47.12
C GLY A 107 19.40 17.90 -47.05
N HIS A 108 19.36 19.06 -46.38
CA HIS A 108 20.47 19.99 -46.20
C HIS A 108 20.77 20.34 -44.72
N GLY A 109 20.14 19.67 -43.75
CA GLY A 109 20.27 19.96 -42.31
C GLY A 109 18.92 20.16 -41.64
N CYS A 110 18.85 20.96 -40.58
CA CYS A 110 17.59 21.21 -39.87
C CYS A 110 16.75 22.32 -40.53
N VAL A 111 15.41 22.26 -40.45
CA VAL A 111 14.48 23.32 -40.93
C VAL A 111 14.82 24.71 -40.39
N CYS A 112 15.41 24.81 -39.20
CA CYS A 112 15.88 26.07 -38.64
C CYS A 112 17.10 26.69 -39.36
N GLY A 113 17.59 26.08 -40.44
CA GLY A 113 18.72 26.56 -41.26
C GLY A 113 20.11 26.14 -40.76
N LYS A 114 20.20 25.50 -39.59
CA LYS A 114 21.47 25.03 -39.04
C LYS A 114 21.82 23.64 -39.59
N ARG A 115 23.01 23.49 -40.18
CA ARG A 115 23.56 22.20 -40.66
C ARG A 115 23.86 21.21 -39.51
N ARG A 116 24.23 21.70 -38.33
CA ARG A 116 24.45 20.92 -37.09
C ARG A 116 23.55 21.47 -35.99
N CYS A 117 22.27 21.12 -36.03
CA CYS A 117 21.33 21.58 -35.03
C CYS A 117 21.34 20.63 -33.82
N GLU A 118 21.76 21.13 -32.66
CA GLU A 118 21.75 20.36 -31.40
C GLU A 118 20.33 19.94 -30.99
N VAL A 119 19.34 20.78 -31.23
CA VAL A 119 17.93 20.45 -30.95
C VAL A 119 17.48 19.28 -31.82
N LEU A 120 17.86 19.26 -33.11
CA LEU A 120 17.52 18.16 -34.02
C LEU A 120 18.06 16.81 -33.48
N SER A 121 19.32 16.77 -33.02
CA SER A 121 19.89 15.55 -32.45
C SER A 121 19.19 15.04 -31.18
N ILE A 122 18.45 15.91 -30.48
CA ILE A 122 17.69 15.52 -29.29
C ILE A 122 16.29 15.07 -29.72
N VAL A 123 15.55 15.89 -30.46
CA VAL A 123 14.15 15.62 -30.82
C VAL A 123 13.99 14.42 -31.75
N ASP A 124 15.02 14.13 -32.56
CA ASP A 124 15.02 12.99 -33.50
C ASP A 124 15.63 11.72 -32.89
N ALA A 125 15.97 11.74 -31.60
CA ALA A 125 16.47 10.54 -30.94
C ALA A 125 15.42 9.42 -30.95
N ASP A 126 15.84 8.21 -31.29
CA ASP A 126 14.95 7.04 -31.45
C ASP A 126 14.02 6.81 -30.25
N TRP A 127 14.52 7.03 -29.03
CA TRP A 127 13.74 6.85 -27.81
C TRP A 127 12.63 7.90 -27.65
N ILE A 128 12.81 9.13 -28.13
CA ILE A 128 11.76 10.16 -28.14
C ILE A 128 10.69 9.78 -29.16
N ASN A 129 11.10 9.40 -30.37
CA ASN A 129 10.21 8.98 -31.44
C ASN A 129 9.36 7.76 -31.02
N ASP A 130 9.95 6.78 -30.35
CA ASP A 130 9.21 5.64 -29.78
C ASP A 130 8.17 6.07 -28.73
N HIS A 131 8.53 6.99 -27.83
CA HIS A 131 7.58 7.50 -26.84
C HIS A 131 6.44 8.33 -27.45
N LEU A 132 6.72 9.14 -28.48
CA LEU A 132 5.70 9.88 -29.22
C LEU A 132 4.75 8.94 -29.95
N ARG A 133 5.27 7.89 -30.60
CA ARG A 133 4.44 6.86 -31.24
C ARG A 133 3.49 6.21 -30.23
N ARG A 134 3.99 5.77 -29.07
CA ARG A 134 3.15 5.16 -28.02
C ARG A 134 2.12 6.14 -27.46
N LEU A 135 2.46 7.43 -27.35
CA LEU A 135 1.50 8.46 -26.96
C LEU A 135 0.34 8.55 -27.97
N HIS A 136 0.65 8.59 -29.27
CA HIS A 136 -0.36 8.69 -30.33
C HIS A 136 -1.23 7.42 -30.43
N GLU A 137 -0.63 6.23 -30.33
CA GLU A 137 -1.37 4.95 -30.30
C GLU A 137 -2.39 4.94 -29.17
N ARG A 138 -2.01 5.44 -28.00
CA ARG A 138 -2.89 5.50 -26.82
C ARG A 138 -3.98 6.57 -26.93
N GLU A 139 -3.71 7.70 -27.57
CA GLU A 139 -4.71 8.77 -27.78
C GLU A 139 -5.72 8.43 -28.90
N ALA A 140 -5.38 7.49 -29.78
CA ALA A 140 -6.25 7.02 -30.85
C ALA A 140 -7.22 5.90 -30.43
N MET A 141 -7.03 5.29 -29.26
CA MET A 141 -7.93 4.30 -28.65
C MET A 141 -9.02 4.96 -27.82
#